data_AF-A0A7J3R0C4-F1
#
_entry.id   AF-A0A7J3R0C4-F1
#
_cell.length_a   1.000
_cell.length_b   1.000
_cell.length_c   1.000
_cell.angle_alpha   90.00
_cell.angle_beta   90.00
_cell.angle_gamma   90.00
#
_symmetry.space_group_name_H-M   'P 1'
#
loop_
_entity.id
_entity.type
_entity.pdbx_description
1 polymer ?
#
loop_
_entity_poly.entity_id
_entity_poly.type
_entity_poly.pdbx_seq_one_letter_code
_entity_poly.pdbx_strand_id
1 'polypeptide(L)'
;MNVNFEENKNAASYESNTKQQSFYSQNSQKGSGGKRRVTTETSKTLGGIGALLMFIGAIPIVGAYMWIIAFVGLVLVLVALKGFADNYNQAGIFNNALYGVIAAIVGGVIAIYLMATAALDLLSKLGISIEDMSSWTTMPQLQNLTMEELSPFLLTVLASVVVLFVFFVVMALLVRKSLKLMAEKTGVKLFGTTGLILLVGAILTIVAVGLLLVWIALLLLAIAFFSIKPAPPPEPPK
;
A
#
# COMPACT_ATOMS: atom_id res chain seq x y z
N MET A 1 52.22 51.95 -16.49
CA MET A 1 51.84 50.72 -15.77
C MET A 1 50.37 50.86 -15.39
N ASN A 2 49.46 50.47 -16.28
CA ASN A 2 48.02 50.62 -16.06
C ASN A 2 47.29 49.50 -16.82
N VAL A 3 47.27 48.33 -16.22
CA VAL A 3 46.37 47.22 -16.54
C VAL A 3 45.94 46.69 -15.17
N ASN A 4 44.68 46.28 -15.03
CA ASN A 4 44.11 45.50 -13.89
C ASN A 4 43.00 46.15 -13.03
N PHE A 5 42.16 47.04 -13.57
CA PHE A 5 40.91 47.41 -12.89
C PHE A 5 39.62 46.99 -13.61
N GLU A 6 39.67 46.71 -14.92
CA GLU A 6 38.49 46.26 -15.67
C GLU A 6 38.28 44.73 -15.60
N GLU A 7 39.35 43.94 -15.55
CA GLU A 7 39.27 42.47 -15.54
C GLU A 7 38.62 41.92 -14.25
N ASN A 8 38.86 42.58 -13.11
CA ASN A 8 38.32 42.18 -11.80
C ASN A 8 36.80 42.41 -11.70
N LYS A 9 36.27 43.45 -12.38
CA LYS A 9 34.82 43.71 -12.40
C LYS A 9 34.06 42.64 -13.19
N ASN A 10 34.68 42.15 -14.26
CA ASN A 10 34.08 41.11 -15.08
C ASN A 10 34.06 39.76 -14.34
N ALA A 11 35.14 39.39 -13.64
CA ALA A 11 35.19 38.15 -12.85
C ALA A 11 34.11 38.08 -11.75
N ALA A 12 33.90 39.18 -11.01
CA ALA A 12 32.86 39.25 -9.99
C ALA A 12 31.43 39.18 -10.56
N SER A 13 31.23 39.73 -11.77
CA SER A 13 29.96 39.65 -12.49
C SER A 13 29.65 38.22 -12.96
N TYR A 14 30.66 37.47 -13.43
CA TYR A 14 30.47 36.07 -13.81
C TYR A 14 30.11 35.19 -12.62
N GLU A 15 30.84 35.33 -11.50
CA GLU A 15 30.64 34.46 -10.33
C GLU A 15 29.27 34.68 -9.68
N SER A 16 28.81 35.94 -9.61
CA SER A 16 27.48 36.30 -9.10
C SER A 16 26.35 35.78 -10.00
N ASN A 17 26.52 35.83 -11.32
CA ASN A 17 25.56 35.28 -12.28
C ASN A 17 25.46 33.75 -12.20
N THR A 18 26.58 33.03 -12.02
CA THR A 18 26.54 31.57 -11.81
C THR A 18 25.86 31.17 -10.51
N LYS A 19 26.09 31.91 -9.41
CA LYS A 19 25.42 31.64 -8.14
C LYS A 19 23.93 31.97 -8.23
N GLN A 20 23.54 33.07 -8.89
CA GLN A 20 22.13 33.34 -9.15
C GLN A 20 21.50 32.26 -10.02
N GLN A 21 22.13 31.84 -11.12
CA GLN A 21 21.60 30.78 -11.99
C GLN A 21 21.47 29.43 -11.27
N SER A 22 22.40 29.07 -10.39
CA SER A 22 22.27 27.84 -9.59
C SER A 22 21.11 27.93 -8.59
N PHE A 23 20.91 29.08 -7.96
CA PHE A 23 19.75 29.34 -7.11
C PHE A 23 18.42 29.38 -7.89
N TYR A 24 18.39 29.97 -9.08
CA TYR A 24 17.21 29.95 -9.97
C TYR A 24 16.91 28.54 -10.49
N SER A 25 17.92 27.71 -10.77
CA SER A 25 17.72 26.31 -11.20
C SER A 25 17.21 25.40 -10.07
N GLN A 26 17.59 25.65 -8.81
CA GLN A 26 17.04 24.93 -7.66
C GLN A 26 15.61 25.38 -7.32
N ASN A 27 15.33 26.69 -7.38
CA ASN A 27 14.01 27.21 -7.01
C ASN A 27 12.96 27.15 -8.14
N SER A 28 13.36 27.02 -9.42
CA SER A 28 12.42 26.82 -10.53
C SER A 28 11.78 25.42 -10.57
N GLN A 29 12.28 24.46 -9.79
CA GLN A 29 11.55 23.21 -9.53
C GLN A 29 10.47 23.33 -8.44
N LYS A 30 10.39 24.48 -7.75
CA LYS A 30 9.45 24.70 -6.63
C LYS A 30 8.27 25.60 -6.98
N GLY A 31 8.18 26.09 -8.22
CA GLY A 31 7.11 26.98 -8.66
C GLY A 31 6.70 26.75 -10.10
N SER A 32 5.88 25.72 -10.35
CA SER A 32 5.04 25.69 -11.55
C SER A 32 3.76 24.93 -11.26
N GLY A 33 2.62 25.60 -11.42
CA GLY A 33 1.27 25.05 -11.37
C GLY A 33 0.98 24.13 -12.56
N GLY A 34 1.74 23.05 -12.69
CA GLY A 34 1.51 21.96 -13.63
C GLY A 34 1.81 20.65 -12.92
N LYS A 35 0.80 19.78 -12.77
CA LYS A 35 0.83 18.44 -12.14
C LYS A 35 2.20 18.06 -11.56
N ARG A 36 2.42 18.28 -10.25
CA ARG A 36 3.68 17.91 -9.57
C ARG A 36 3.98 16.44 -9.84
N ARG A 37 4.86 16.16 -10.80
CA ARG A 37 5.32 14.80 -11.08
C ARG A 37 6.23 14.41 -9.94
N VAL A 38 5.84 13.39 -9.18
CA VAL A 38 6.66 12.88 -8.09
C VAL A 38 7.95 12.33 -8.71
N THR A 39 9.10 12.84 -8.29
CA THR A 39 10.39 12.38 -8.81
C THR A 39 10.58 10.89 -8.49
N THR A 40 11.39 10.19 -9.28
CA THR A 40 11.66 8.76 -9.08
C THR A 40 12.26 8.48 -7.71
N GLU A 41 13.13 9.37 -7.20
CA GLU A 41 13.73 9.28 -5.87
C GLU A 41 12.69 9.43 -4.74
N THR A 42 11.77 10.39 -4.86
CA THR A 42 10.69 10.53 -3.87
C THR A 42 9.78 9.31 -3.89
N SER A 43 9.43 8.81 -5.08
CA SER A 43 8.59 7.61 -5.23
C SER A 43 9.28 6.37 -4.63
N LYS A 44 10.59 6.23 -4.82
CA LYS A 44 11.41 5.17 -4.24
C LYS A 44 11.35 5.18 -2.71
N THR A 45 11.60 6.34 -2.10
CA THR A 45 11.62 6.50 -0.64
C THR A 45 10.23 6.27 -0.04
N LEU A 46 9.18 6.82 -0.65
CA LEU A 46 7.79 6.60 -0.22
C LEU A 46 7.40 5.12 -0.30
N GLY A 47 7.79 4.44 -1.39
CA GLY A 47 7.47 3.02 -1.58
C GLY A 47 8.20 2.12 -0.58
N GLY A 48 9.49 2.39 -0.33
CA GLY A 48 10.28 1.64 0.64
C GLY A 48 9.78 1.83 2.09
N ILE A 49 9.56 3.08 2.52
CA ILE A 49 8.99 3.38 3.85
C ILE A 49 7.59 2.78 3.98
N GLY A 50 6.75 2.94 2.97
CA GLY A 50 5.39 2.38 2.97
C GLY A 50 5.39 0.86 3.13
N ALA A 51 6.28 0.16 2.42
CA ALA A 51 6.43 -1.28 2.54
C ALA A 51 6.94 -1.72 3.92
N LEU A 52 7.87 -0.97 4.53
CA LEU A 52 8.31 -1.21 5.91
C LEU A 52 7.19 -0.99 6.93
N LEU A 53 6.38 0.06 6.75
CA LEU A 53 5.21 0.31 7.59
C LEU A 53 4.17 -0.80 7.47
N MET A 54 3.94 -1.33 6.27
CA MET A 54 3.11 -2.53 6.08
C MET A 54 3.72 -3.75 6.76
N PHE A 55 5.03 -3.98 6.64
CA PHE A 55 5.71 -5.12 7.26
C PHE A 55 5.61 -5.11 8.80
N ILE A 56 5.89 -3.97 9.43
CA ILE A 56 5.80 -3.80 10.89
C ILE A 56 4.33 -3.80 11.32
N GLY A 57 3.45 -3.16 10.54
CA GLY A 57 2.01 -3.10 10.81
C GLY A 57 1.29 -4.44 10.68
N ALA A 58 1.85 -5.38 9.91
CA ALA A 58 1.31 -6.72 9.72
C ALA A 58 1.77 -7.73 10.77
N ILE A 59 2.46 -7.30 11.84
CA ILE A 59 2.86 -8.20 12.94
C ILE A 59 1.59 -8.57 13.75
N PRO A 60 1.17 -9.85 13.77
CA PRO A 60 -0.09 -10.26 14.38
C PRO A 60 -0.09 -10.20 15.92
N ILE A 61 1.09 -10.07 16.55
CA ILE A 61 1.27 -10.11 18.00
C ILE A 61 1.03 -8.73 18.64
N VAL A 62 1.11 -7.65 17.86
CA VAL A 62 1.15 -6.28 18.40
C VAL A 62 -0.21 -5.61 18.21
N GLY A 63 -1.09 -5.71 19.22
CA GLY A 63 -2.21 -4.78 19.51
C GLY A 63 -3.25 -4.40 18.43
N ALA A 64 -4.48 -4.13 18.88
CA ALA A 64 -5.61 -3.75 18.02
C ALA A 64 -5.49 -2.38 17.31
N TYR A 65 -4.35 -1.67 17.34
CA TYR A 65 -4.17 -0.36 16.68
C TYR A 65 -3.20 -0.39 15.50
N MET A 66 -2.45 -1.49 15.30
CA MET A 66 -1.42 -1.58 14.26
C MET A 66 -1.97 -1.60 12.83
N TRP A 67 -3.26 -1.92 12.65
CA TRP A 67 -3.92 -1.90 11.35
C TRP A 67 -3.91 -0.50 10.70
N ILE A 68 -3.91 0.57 11.51
CA ILE A 68 -3.82 1.95 11.01
C ILE A 68 -2.44 2.19 10.37
N ILE A 69 -1.37 1.69 11.00
CA ILE A 69 0.00 1.83 10.48
C ILE A 69 0.16 1.07 9.15
N ALA A 70 -0.37 -0.16 9.09
CA ALA A 70 -0.39 -0.94 7.86
C ALA A 70 -1.15 -0.22 6.74
N PHE A 71 -2.29 0.41 7.07
CA PHE A 71 -3.09 1.17 6.12
C PHE A 71 -2.33 2.40 5.58
N VAL A 72 -1.68 3.17 6.46
CA VAL A 72 -0.83 4.31 6.04
C VAL A 72 0.31 3.83 5.13
N GLY A 73 0.95 2.71 5.48
CA GLY A 73 1.99 2.09 4.66
C GLY A 73 1.49 1.70 3.27
N LEU A 74 0.30 1.10 3.19
CA LEU A 74 -0.34 0.73 1.92
C LEU A 74 -0.63 1.95 1.04
N VAL A 75 -1.14 3.04 1.62
CA VAL A 75 -1.36 4.30 0.89
C VAL A 75 -0.05 4.86 0.34
N LEU A 76 1.03 4.85 1.12
CA LEU A 76 2.35 5.31 0.67
C LEU A 76 2.89 4.48 -0.49
N VAL A 77 2.72 3.15 -0.45
CA VAL A 77 3.08 2.28 -1.58
C VAL A 77 2.25 2.58 -2.82
N LEU A 78 0.94 2.80 -2.68
CA LEU A 78 0.10 3.20 -3.81
C LEU A 78 0.57 4.53 -4.43
N VAL A 79 0.92 5.52 -3.61
CA VAL A 79 1.46 6.80 -4.08
C VAL A 79 2.79 6.60 -4.82
N ALA A 80 3.67 5.73 -4.31
CA ALA A 80 4.91 5.38 -4.98
C ALA A 80 4.68 4.71 -6.34
N LEU A 81 3.79 3.71 -6.39
CA LEU A 81 3.41 3.03 -7.64
C LEU A 81 2.78 4.00 -8.64
N LYS A 82 2.00 4.98 -8.16
CA LYS A 82 1.49 6.07 -9.02
C LYS A 82 2.61 6.92 -9.59
N GLY A 83 3.59 7.32 -8.77
CA GLY A 83 4.76 8.06 -9.23
C GLY A 83 5.54 7.30 -10.31
N PHE A 84 5.75 5.99 -10.14
CA PHE A 84 6.39 5.16 -11.16
C PHE A 84 5.52 4.96 -12.41
N ALA A 85 4.21 4.81 -12.26
CA ALA A 85 3.29 4.71 -13.40
C ALA A 85 3.33 5.99 -14.26
N ASP A 86 3.35 7.16 -13.62
CA ASP A 86 3.44 8.47 -14.27
C ASP A 86 4.83 8.66 -14.94
N ASN A 87 5.91 8.22 -14.30
CA ASN A 87 7.28 8.36 -14.82
C ASN A 87 7.59 7.39 -15.98
N TYR A 88 7.10 6.16 -15.92
CA TYR A 88 7.31 5.14 -16.96
C TYR A 88 6.20 5.12 -18.02
N ASN A 89 5.25 6.06 -17.95
CA ASN A 89 4.08 6.15 -18.82
C ASN A 89 3.32 4.81 -18.95
N GLN A 90 3.21 4.08 -17.84
CA GLN A 90 2.64 2.73 -17.77
C GLN A 90 1.60 2.68 -16.64
N ALA A 91 0.38 3.12 -16.94
CA ALA A 91 -0.73 3.19 -15.98
C ALA A 91 -1.04 1.85 -15.29
N GLY A 92 -0.74 0.72 -15.95
CA GLY A 92 -0.91 -0.63 -15.39
C GLY A 92 -0.12 -0.89 -14.09
N ILE A 93 0.96 -0.15 -13.83
CA ILE A 93 1.71 -0.26 -12.56
C ILE A 93 0.80 0.14 -11.39
N PHE A 94 0.13 1.28 -11.49
CA PHE A 94 -0.73 1.78 -10.43
C PHE A 94 -2.12 1.13 -10.47
N ASN A 95 -2.75 1.07 -11.64
CA ASN A 95 -4.15 0.65 -11.76
C ASN A 95 -4.35 -0.79 -11.30
N ASN A 96 -3.43 -1.71 -11.62
CA ASN A 96 -3.53 -3.09 -11.14
C ASN A 96 -3.44 -3.14 -9.59
N ALA A 97 -2.48 -2.46 -8.98
CA ALA A 97 -2.38 -2.43 -7.52
C ALA A 97 -3.60 -1.77 -6.87
N LEU A 98 -4.09 -0.66 -7.43
CA LEU A 98 -5.28 0.02 -6.95
C LEU A 98 -6.53 -0.86 -7.04
N TYR A 99 -6.75 -1.55 -8.15
CA TYR A 99 -7.87 -2.50 -8.28
C TYR A 99 -7.74 -3.65 -7.28
N GLY A 100 -6.51 -4.09 -6.97
CA GLY A 100 -6.27 -5.06 -5.92
C GLY A 100 -6.73 -4.55 -4.54
N VAL A 101 -6.36 -3.31 -4.20
CA VAL A 101 -6.78 -2.68 -2.94
C VAL A 101 -8.30 -2.49 -2.89
N ILE A 102 -8.92 -2.05 -3.98
CA ILE A 102 -10.38 -1.92 -4.06
C ILE A 102 -11.05 -3.29 -3.86
N ALA A 103 -10.52 -4.35 -4.48
CA ALA A 103 -11.03 -5.71 -4.29
C ALA A 103 -10.94 -6.15 -2.82
N ALA A 104 -9.82 -5.88 -2.14
CA ALA A 104 -9.67 -6.18 -0.71
C ALA A 104 -10.69 -5.41 0.16
N ILE A 105 -10.93 -4.13 -0.14
CA ILE A 105 -11.92 -3.31 0.58
C ILE A 105 -13.33 -3.87 0.34
N VAL A 106 -13.71 -4.16 -0.90
CA VAL A 106 -15.03 -4.72 -1.25
C VAL A 106 -15.25 -6.06 -0.57
N GLY A 107 -14.27 -6.96 -0.63
CA GLY A 107 -14.34 -8.25 0.06
C GLY A 107 -14.45 -8.10 1.57
N GLY A 108 -13.69 -7.18 2.17
CA GLY A 108 -13.75 -6.85 3.59
C GLY A 108 -15.14 -6.35 4.02
N VAL A 109 -15.71 -5.41 3.27
CA VAL A 109 -17.05 -4.85 3.56
C VAL A 109 -18.12 -5.95 3.46
N ILE A 110 -18.09 -6.79 2.42
CA ILE A 110 -19.04 -7.90 2.27
C ILE A 110 -18.91 -8.86 3.46
N ALA A 111 -17.69 -9.23 3.86
CA ALA A 111 -17.48 -10.16 4.95
C ALA A 111 -17.92 -9.59 6.30
N ILE A 112 -17.63 -8.30 6.57
CA ILE A 112 -18.10 -7.60 7.77
C ILE A 112 -19.63 -7.56 7.79
N TYR A 113 -20.28 -7.27 6.66
CA TYR A 113 -21.74 -7.27 6.56
C TYR A 113 -22.33 -8.65 6.87
N LEU A 114 -21.78 -9.72 6.30
CA LEU A 114 -22.21 -11.10 6.58
C LEU A 114 -21.98 -11.49 8.05
N MET A 115 -20.84 -11.12 8.63
CA MET A 115 -20.56 -11.40 10.04
C MET A 115 -21.45 -10.59 10.97
N ALA A 116 -21.72 -9.31 10.64
CA ALA A 116 -22.59 -8.46 11.43
C ALA A 116 -24.02 -9.02 11.45
N THR A 117 -24.58 -9.39 10.29
CA THR A 117 -25.91 -10.02 10.22
C THR A 117 -25.97 -11.32 11.00
N ALA A 118 -24.98 -12.21 10.84
CA ALA A 118 -24.92 -13.46 11.61
C ALA A 118 -24.80 -13.22 13.13
N ALA A 119 -24.02 -12.22 13.54
CA ALA A 119 -23.86 -11.86 14.95
C ALA A 119 -25.14 -11.25 15.53
N LEU A 120 -25.85 -10.41 14.77
CA LEU A 120 -27.14 -9.84 15.15
C LEU A 120 -28.21 -10.93 15.30
N ASP A 121 -28.27 -11.87 14.35
CA ASP A 121 -29.18 -13.02 14.41
C ASP A 121 -28.90 -13.86 15.66
N LEU A 122 -27.63 -14.16 15.95
CA LEU A 122 -27.24 -14.89 17.16
C LEU A 122 -27.62 -14.12 18.43
N LEU A 123 -27.38 -12.81 18.45
CA LEU A 123 -27.70 -11.95 19.59
C LEU A 123 -29.20 -11.90 19.87
N SER A 124 -30.03 -11.84 18.81
CA SER A 124 -31.49 -11.88 18.92
C SER A 124 -32.00 -13.20 19.53
N LYS A 125 -31.39 -14.34 19.16
CA LYS A 125 -31.70 -15.65 19.73
C LYS A 125 -31.31 -15.77 21.21
N LEU A 126 -30.29 -15.02 21.62
CA LEU A 126 -29.89 -14.88 23.02
C LEU A 126 -30.82 -13.97 23.84
N GLY A 127 -31.86 -13.42 23.23
CA GLY A 127 -32.81 -12.49 23.85
C GLY A 127 -32.28 -11.06 24.00
N ILE A 128 -31.18 -10.72 23.34
CA ILE A 128 -30.62 -9.37 23.33
C ILE A 128 -31.04 -8.69 22.02
N SER A 129 -31.83 -7.63 22.15
CA SER A 129 -32.28 -6.82 21.01
C SER A 129 -31.48 -5.52 20.96
N ILE A 130 -31.13 -5.06 19.76
CA ILE A 130 -30.50 -3.75 19.59
C ILE A 130 -31.54 -2.62 19.68
N GLU A 131 -32.82 -2.94 19.49
CA GLU A 131 -33.92 -1.98 19.56
C GLU A 131 -34.29 -1.65 21.01
N ASP A 132 -34.20 -2.64 21.90
CA ASP A 132 -34.58 -2.50 23.30
C ASP A 132 -33.35 -2.36 24.21
N MET A 133 -33.04 -1.14 24.61
CA MET A 133 -31.90 -0.85 25.51
C MET A 133 -32.01 -1.56 26.88
N SER A 134 -33.23 -1.92 27.31
CA SER A 134 -33.47 -2.73 28.52
C SER A 134 -33.03 -4.19 28.38
N SER A 135 -32.95 -4.74 27.16
CA SER A 135 -32.48 -6.11 26.94
C SER A 135 -30.99 -6.28 27.24
N TRP A 136 -30.22 -5.19 27.20
CA TRP A 136 -28.80 -5.16 27.53
C TRP A 136 -28.53 -5.25 29.05
N THR A 137 -29.55 -5.06 29.89
CA THR A 137 -29.45 -5.19 31.35
C THR A 137 -30.04 -6.50 31.86
N THR A 138 -30.79 -7.23 31.03
CA THR A 138 -31.25 -8.58 31.33
C THR A 138 -30.13 -9.60 31.08
N MET A 139 -29.92 -10.51 32.02
CA MET A 139 -28.91 -11.55 31.88
C MET A 139 -29.31 -12.53 30.77
N PRO A 140 -28.52 -12.68 29.68
CA PRO A 140 -28.88 -13.54 28.57
C PRO A 140 -29.02 -14.99 29.05
N GLN A 141 -30.14 -15.61 28.67
CA GLN A 141 -30.44 -16.98 29.04
C GLN A 141 -29.66 -17.92 28.11
N LEU A 142 -28.43 -18.24 28.49
CA LEU A 142 -27.54 -19.17 27.77
C LEU A 142 -28.11 -20.61 27.69
N GLN A 143 -29.22 -20.90 28.37
CA GLN A 143 -29.87 -22.20 28.40
C GLN A 143 -30.52 -22.60 27.06
N ASN A 144 -30.80 -21.65 26.15
CA ASN A 144 -31.44 -21.92 24.85
C ASN A 144 -30.46 -22.08 23.68
N LEU A 145 -29.15 -21.84 23.89
CA LEU A 145 -28.15 -22.04 22.84
C LEU A 145 -27.99 -23.52 22.51
N THR A 146 -28.75 -23.99 21.53
CA THR A 146 -28.62 -25.33 20.97
C THR A 146 -27.71 -25.31 19.73
N MET A 147 -27.22 -26.48 19.32
CA MET A 147 -26.44 -26.60 18.08
C MET A 147 -27.24 -26.19 16.84
N GLU A 148 -28.56 -26.28 16.89
CA GLU A 148 -29.46 -25.83 15.83
C GLU A 148 -29.37 -24.32 15.62
N GLU A 149 -29.31 -23.55 16.71
CA GLU A 149 -29.20 -22.09 16.65
C GLU A 149 -27.83 -21.59 16.19
N LEU A 150 -26.76 -22.31 16.56
CA LEU A 150 -25.38 -22.01 16.19
C LEU A 150 -25.03 -22.43 14.76
N SER A 151 -25.70 -23.45 14.21
CA SER A 151 -25.41 -23.96 12.88
C SER A 151 -25.44 -22.90 11.74
N PRO A 152 -26.46 -22.00 11.63
CA PRO A 152 -26.47 -20.96 10.59
C PRO A 152 -25.39 -19.89 10.82
N PHE A 153 -25.04 -19.61 12.08
CA PHE A 153 -23.96 -18.69 12.42
C PHE A 153 -22.62 -19.25 11.93
N LEU A 154 -22.30 -20.51 12.25
CA LEU A 154 -21.07 -21.16 11.81
C LEU A 154 -20.99 -21.27 10.28
N LEU A 155 -22.11 -21.56 9.61
CA LEU A 155 -22.16 -21.61 8.15
C LEU A 155 -21.89 -20.23 7.53
N THR A 156 -22.48 -19.17 8.08
CA THR A 156 -22.26 -17.79 7.60
C THR A 156 -20.84 -17.32 7.87
N VAL A 157 -20.25 -17.67 9.02
CA VAL A 157 -18.84 -17.39 9.33
C VAL A 157 -17.91 -18.14 8.37
N LEU A 158 -18.19 -19.40 8.07
CA LEU A 158 -17.40 -20.15 7.08
C LEU A 158 -17.51 -19.51 5.70
N ALA A 159 -18.73 -19.13 5.27
CA ALA A 159 -18.96 -18.45 4.01
C ALA A 159 -18.23 -17.11 3.93
N SER A 160 -18.24 -16.30 5.00
CA SER A 160 -17.54 -15.01 5.03
C SER A 160 -16.02 -15.17 4.92
N VAL A 161 -15.44 -16.18 5.58
CA VAL A 161 -14.02 -16.53 5.45
C VAL A 161 -13.66 -16.94 4.02
N VAL A 162 -14.52 -17.74 3.35
CA VAL A 162 -14.31 -18.12 1.95
C VAL A 162 -14.37 -16.90 1.03
N VAL A 163 -15.32 -16.00 1.23
CA VAL A 163 -15.42 -14.74 0.48
C VAL A 163 -14.15 -13.91 0.66
N LEU A 164 -13.71 -13.69 1.91
CA LEU A 164 -12.46 -12.96 2.20
C LEU A 164 -11.27 -13.59 1.51
N PHE A 165 -11.15 -14.92 1.56
CA PHE A 165 -10.05 -15.65 0.94
C PHE A 165 -10.02 -15.42 -0.59
N VAL A 166 -11.16 -15.52 -1.27
CA VAL A 166 -11.23 -15.29 -2.73
C VAL A 166 -10.81 -13.87 -3.08
N PHE A 167 -11.35 -12.86 -2.38
CA PHE A 167 -10.98 -11.47 -2.61
C PHE A 167 -9.50 -11.19 -2.29
N PHE A 168 -8.94 -11.83 -1.27
CA PHE A 168 -7.52 -11.74 -0.93
C PHE A 168 -6.62 -12.32 -2.03
N VAL A 169 -7.00 -13.46 -2.61
CA VAL A 169 -6.29 -14.04 -3.77
C VAL A 169 -6.39 -13.12 -4.99
N VAL A 170 -7.58 -12.54 -5.27
CA VAL A 170 -7.76 -11.57 -6.36
C VAL A 170 -6.90 -10.32 -6.16
N MET A 171 -6.85 -9.79 -4.94
CA MET A 171 -5.96 -8.69 -4.57
C MET A 171 -4.50 -9.05 -4.89
N ALA A 172 -4.03 -10.21 -4.45
CA ALA A 172 -2.66 -10.66 -4.67
C ALA A 172 -2.34 -10.86 -6.16
N LEU A 173 -3.29 -11.37 -6.96
CA LEU A 173 -3.13 -11.51 -8.41
C LEU A 173 -2.94 -10.16 -9.10
N LEU A 174 -3.72 -9.15 -8.70
CA LEU A 174 -3.65 -7.81 -9.25
C LEU A 174 -2.36 -7.09 -8.83
N VAL A 175 -1.96 -7.19 -7.55
CA VAL A 175 -0.67 -6.67 -7.09
C VAL A 175 0.49 -7.36 -7.80
N ARG A 176 0.44 -8.68 -8.02
CA ARG A 176 1.46 -9.39 -8.81
C ARG A 176 1.62 -8.81 -10.22
N LYS A 177 0.51 -8.48 -10.90
CA LYS A 177 0.56 -7.85 -12.23
C LYS A 177 1.26 -6.48 -12.17
N SER A 178 0.95 -5.67 -11.16
CA SER A 178 1.62 -4.39 -10.92
C SER A 178 3.13 -4.56 -10.70
N LEU A 179 3.54 -5.47 -9.82
CA LEU A 179 4.95 -5.67 -9.49
C LEU A 179 5.74 -6.31 -10.64
N LYS A 180 5.09 -7.14 -11.47
CA LYS A 180 5.71 -7.65 -12.70
C LYS A 180 6.05 -6.52 -13.66
N LEU A 181 5.12 -5.59 -13.88
CA LEU A 181 5.38 -4.40 -14.72
C LEU A 181 6.49 -3.52 -14.12
N MET A 182 6.53 -3.38 -12.80
CA MET A 182 7.63 -2.70 -12.12
C MET A 182 8.99 -3.37 -12.39
N ALA A 183 9.06 -4.70 -12.31
CA ALA A 183 10.28 -5.44 -12.60
C ALA A 183 10.77 -5.20 -14.04
N GLU A 184 9.84 -5.17 -15.00
CA GLU A 184 10.13 -4.92 -16.42
C GLU A 184 10.63 -3.49 -16.67
N LYS A 185 10.05 -2.48 -16.01
CA LYS A 185 10.39 -1.06 -16.24
C LYS A 185 11.58 -0.58 -15.42
N THR A 186 11.77 -1.10 -14.21
CA THR A 186 12.89 -0.72 -13.32
C THR A 186 14.14 -1.58 -13.53
N GLY A 187 14.01 -2.74 -14.18
CA GLY A 187 15.07 -3.75 -14.28
C GLY A 187 15.34 -4.50 -12.96
N VAL A 188 14.61 -4.19 -11.89
CA VAL A 188 14.77 -4.83 -10.58
C VAL A 188 13.90 -6.09 -10.52
N LYS A 189 14.53 -7.25 -10.76
CA LYS A 189 13.85 -8.57 -10.72
C LYS A 189 13.14 -8.86 -9.40
N LEU A 190 13.59 -8.25 -8.29
CA LEU A 190 13.04 -8.48 -6.97
C LEU A 190 11.54 -8.15 -6.88
N PHE A 191 11.04 -7.15 -7.61
CA PHE A 191 9.61 -6.88 -7.67
C PHE A 191 8.80 -8.07 -8.21
N GLY A 192 9.32 -8.75 -9.24
CA GLY A 192 8.68 -9.94 -9.81
C GLY A 192 8.64 -11.09 -8.80
N THR A 193 9.75 -11.34 -8.11
CA THR A 193 9.85 -12.35 -7.04
C THR A 193 8.91 -12.04 -5.89
N THR A 194 8.88 -10.78 -5.43
CA THR A 194 7.96 -10.31 -4.40
C THR A 194 6.50 -10.55 -4.76
N GLY A 195 6.09 -10.18 -5.98
CA GLY A 195 4.72 -10.41 -6.44
C GLY A 195 4.35 -11.89 -6.56
N LEU A 196 5.33 -12.76 -6.87
CA LEU A 196 5.11 -14.20 -6.90
C LEU A 196 4.95 -14.77 -5.49
N ILE A 197 5.82 -14.40 -4.56
CA ILE A 197 5.76 -14.86 -3.16
C ILE A 197 4.47 -14.37 -2.51
N LEU A 198 4.05 -13.13 -2.78
CA LEU A 198 2.77 -12.61 -2.30
C LEU A 198 1.59 -13.46 -2.78
N LEU A 199 1.57 -13.84 -4.06
CA LEU A 199 0.50 -14.67 -4.62
C LEU A 199 0.49 -16.09 -4.05
N VAL A 200 1.65 -16.73 -3.99
CA VAL A 200 1.79 -18.08 -3.41
C VAL A 200 1.40 -18.06 -1.93
N GLY A 201 1.85 -17.04 -1.20
CA GLY A 201 1.46 -16.81 0.19
C GLY A 201 -0.04 -16.63 0.35
N ALA A 202 -0.67 -15.83 -0.52
CA ALA A 202 -2.11 -15.62 -0.49
C ALA A 202 -2.90 -16.93 -0.64
N ILE A 203 -2.53 -17.78 -1.59
CA ILE A 203 -3.17 -19.08 -1.82
C ILE A 203 -2.93 -20.03 -0.64
N LEU A 204 -1.73 -20.01 -0.05
CA LEU A 204 -1.34 -20.88 1.08
C LEU A 204 -1.82 -20.37 2.45
N THR A 205 -2.56 -19.25 2.53
CA THR A 205 -3.07 -18.73 3.82
C THR A 205 -3.99 -19.72 4.54
N ILE A 206 -4.62 -20.63 3.79
CA ILE A 206 -5.45 -21.73 4.33
C ILE A 206 -4.69 -22.56 5.37
N VAL A 207 -3.36 -22.75 5.20
CA VAL A 207 -2.53 -23.62 6.06
C VAL A 207 -1.69 -22.80 7.06
N ALA A 208 -2.06 -21.54 7.33
CA ALA A 208 -1.32 -20.55 8.14
C ALA A 208 0.08 -20.16 7.63
N VAL A 209 0.83 -21.08 7.01
CA VAL A 209 2.15 -20.83 6.39
C VAL A 209 2.09 -19.71 5.36
N GLY A 210 0.96 -19.55 4.66
CA GLY A 210 0.77 -18.46 3.72
C GLY A 210 0.89 -17.07 4.34
N LEU A 211 0.52 -16.88 5.61
CA LEU A 211 0.67 -15.59 6.29
C LEU A 211 2.15 -15.21 6.45
N LEU A 212 3.02 -16.17 6.75
CA LEU A 212 4.47 -15.93 6.81
C LEU A 212 5.03 -15.56 5.44
N LEU A 213 4.57 -16.21 4.37
CA LEU A 213 5.01 -15.87 3.00
C LEU A 213 4.56 -14.46 2.59
N VAL A 214 3.32 -14.07 2.90
CA VAL A 214 2.83 -12.70 2.67
C VAL A 214 3.67 -11.70 3.46
N TRP A 215 3.97 -12.00 4.73
CA TRP A 215 4.79 -11.14 5.57
C TRP A 215 6.22 -10.97 5.04
N ILE A 216 6.86 -12.05 4.59
CA ILE A 216 8.16 -12.01 3.90
C ILE A 216 8.07 -11.20 2.60
N ALA A 217 6.98 -11.33 1.84
CA ALA A 217 6.77 -10.55 0.63
C ALA A 217 6.75 -9.03 0.91
N LEU A 218 6.19 -8.59 2.03
CA LEU A 218 6.21 -7.16 2.42
C LEU A 218 7.64 -6.66 2.66
N LEU A 219 8.49 -7.48 3.28
CA LEU A 219 9.91 -7.15 3.46
C LEU A 219 10.65 -7.09 2.12
N LEU A 220 10.44 -8.08 1.25
CA LEU A 220 11.04 -8.10 -0.09
C LEU A 220 10.56 -6.93 -0.95
N LEU A 221 9.32 -6.47 -0.76
CA LEU A 221 8.80 -5.27 -1.43
C LEU A 221 9.59 -4.02 -1.03
N ALA A 222 9.89 -3.85 0.26
CA ALA A 222 10.72 -2.75 0.75
C ALA A 222 12.12 -2.77 0.14
N ILE A 223 12.77 -3.94 0.16
CA ILE A 223 14.10 -4.14 -0.44
C ILE A 223 14.06 -3.85 -1.94
N ALA A 224 12.98 -4.24 -2.65
CA ALA A 224 12.82 -4.00 -4.07
C ALA A 224 12.75 -2.50 -4.40
N PHE A 225 11.98 -1.72 -3.63
CA PHE A 225 11.95 -0.27 -3.78
C PHE A 225 13.33 0.34 -3.55
N PHE A 226 14.03 -0.01 -2.46
CA PHE A 226 15.35 0.55 -2.19
C PHE A 226 16.43 0.15 -3.21
N SER A 227 16.21 -0.93 -3.95
CA SER A 227 17.12 -1.41 -5.00
C SER A 227 17.00 -0.68 -6.34
N ILE A 228 16.00 0.20 -6.52
CA ILE A 228 15.86 1.00 -7.75
C ILE A 228 17.04 1.97 -7.86
N LYS A 229 17.74 1.96 -9.00
CA LYS A 229 18.84 2.90 -9.27
C LYS A 229 18.28 4.27 -9.70
N PRO A 230 18.91 5.39 -9.29
CA PRO A 230 18.55 6.71 -9.80
C PRO A 230 18.63 6.77 -11.33
N ALA A 231 17.68 7.45 -11.97
CA ALA A 231 17.71 7.64 -13.42
C ALA A 231 18.93 8.52 -13.82
N PRO A 232 19.58 8.26 -14.98
CA PRO A 232 20.65 9.12 -15.47
C PRO A 232 20.15 10.57 -15.67
N PRO A 233 20.99 11.59 -15.41
CA PRO A 233 20.64 12.97 -15.68
C PRO A 233 20.22 13.15 -17.15
N PRO A 234 19.23 14.01 -17.45
CA PRO A 234 18.84 14.29 -18.83
C PRO A 234 20.06 14.76 -19.62
N GLU A 235 20.36 14.08 -20.73
CA GLU A 235 21.46 14.47 -21.61
C GLU A 235 21.23 15.91 -22.09
N PRO A 236 22.23 16.80 -22.01
CA PRO A 236 22.11 18.16 -22.50
C PRO A 236 21.73 18.13 -23.99
N PRO A 237 20.80 18.99 -24.43
CA PRO A 237 20.42 19.07 -25.84
C PRO A 237 21.67 19.30 -26.69
N LYS A 238 21.84 18.48 -27.73
CA LYS A 238 22.89 18.62 -28.75
C LYS A 238 22.64 19.86 -29.60
#